data_AF-A0A533ZNR5-F1
#
_entry.id   AF-A0A533ZNR5-F1
#
_cell.length_a   1.000
_cell.length_b   1.000
_cell.length_c   1.000
_cell.angle_alpha   90.00
_cell.angle_beta   90.00
_cell.angle_gamma   90.00
#
_symmetry.space_group_name_H-M   'P 1'
#
loop_
_entity.id
_entity.type
_entity.pdbx_description
1 polymer ?
#
loop_
_entity_poly.entity_id
_entity_poly.type
_entity_poly.pdbx_seq_one_letter_code
_entity_poly.pdbx_strand_id
1 'polypeptide(L)'
;MCSTIWPRLMWPCRRCITTIRRRGSCNFLEYGVVSRHGKPMCADDERPVRAEFQKIAELLAAQPRVFTHRDYHSRNLMVREARTNALRLGVLDFQDALLGPATYDLASLLRDAYIELQEPVIDELLEYYVELMAQHGVAFADRPAFRRLFDLTSIQRNLKAAGRFVYIDRVKKNPKFLADIPRTLGYVRRNLAKYPELATLQKHLAPYVPELE
;
A
#
# COMPACT_ATOMS: atom_id res chain seq x y z
N MET A 1 21.84 0.85 -15.24
CA MET A 1 20.85 1.91 -15.56
C MET A 1 19.44 1.42 -15.24
N CYS A 2 18.98 1.51 -13.99
CA CYS A 2 17.60 1.16 -13.60
C CYS A 2 17.28 1.76 -12.22
N SER A 3 17.41 3.09 -12.07
CA SER A 3 17.26 3.80 -10.79
C SER A 3 16.16 4.88 -10.79
N THR A 4 15.49 5.14 -11.91
CA THR A 4 14.63 6.33 -12.08
C THR A 4 13.12 6.06 -12.11
N ILE A 5 12.68 4.80 -12.08
CA ILE A 5 11.25 4.45 -12.25
C ILE A 5 10.50 4.37 -10.91
N TRP A 6 11.15 3.92 -9.83
CA TRP A 6 10.47 3.64 -8.56
C TRP A 6 10.00 4.88 -7.76
N PRO A 7 10.79 5.97 -7.64
CA PRO A 7 10.33 7.18 -6.95
C PRO A 7 9.10 7.82 -7.62
N ARG A 8 8.88 7.55 -8.92
CA ARG A 8 7.74 8.09 -9.70
C ARG A 8 6.41 7.37 -9.43
N LEU A 9 6.44 6.15 -8.90
CA LEU A 9 5.25 5.29 -8.72
C LEU A 9 4.68 5.32 -7.30
N MET A 10 5.48 5.76 -6.32
CA MET A 10 5.07 5.78 -4.91
C MET A 10 4.40 7.08 -4.47
N TRP A 11 4.81 8.25 -4.98
CA TRP A 11 4.11 9.54 -4.85
C TRP A 11 4.77 10.54 -5.81
N PRO A 12 4.05 11.41 -6.55
CA PRO A 12 4.73 12.32 -7.46
C PRO A 12 5.49 13.41 -6.67
N CYS A 13 6.82 13.37 -6.75
CA CYS A 13 7.72 14.46 -6.36
C CYS A 13 7.56 15.67 -7.31
N ARG A 14 7.77 16.89 -6.80
CA ARG A 14 7.42 18.22 -7.38
C ARG A 14 7.83 18.50 -8.83
N ARG A 15 8.69 17.68 -9.47
CA ARG A 15 9.07 17.84 -10.89
C ARG A 15 8.10 17.23 -11.92
N CYS A 16 7.02 16.57 -11.50
CA CYS A 16 6.07 15.89 -12.42
C CYS A 16 4.79 16.68 -12.76
N ILE A 17 4.62 17.92 -12.28
CA ILE A 17 3.34 18.66 -12.44
C ILE A 17 3.09 19.11 -13.89
N THR A 18 4.10 19.24 -14.74
CA THR A 18 3.92 19.84 -16.07
C THR A 18 3.76 18.86 -17.23
N THR A 19 3.91 17.54 -17.05
CA THR A 19 3.77 16.61 -18.18
C THR A 19 3.40 15.17 -17.77
N ILE A 20 2.22 14.93 -17.21
CA ILE A 20 1.67 13.56 -17.09
C ILE A 20 0.23 13.54 -17.64
N ARG A 21 0.14 13.53 -18.97
CA ARG A 21 -0.94 12.85 -19.70
C ARG A 21 -0.43 11.44 -19.97
N ARG A 22 -1.12 10.42 -19.42
CA ARG A 22 -0.96 8.95 -19.61
C ARG A 22 -0.19 8.20 -18.51
N ARG A 23 -0.95 7.34 -17.83
CA ARG A 23 -0.60 6.18 -16.96
C ARG A 23 -0.41 6.45 -15.45
N GLY A 24 -1.56 6.56 -14.75
CA GLY A 24 -1.81 5.83 -13.49
C GLY A 24 -1.05 6.22 -12.22
N SER A 25 -0.59 7.47 -12.09
CA SER A 25 0.20 7.92 -10.93
C SER A 25 -0.68 8.25 -9.72
N CYS A 26 -0.23 7.79 -8.56
CA CYS A 26 -0.89 7.80 -7.25
C CYS A 26 -1.35 9.19 -6.83
N ASN A 27 -2.67 9.37 -6.65
CA ASN A 27 -3.26 10.66 -6.34
C ASN A 27 -4.32 10.49 -5.24
N PHE A 28 -3.96 9.84 -4.13
CA PHE A 28 -4.82 9.78 -2.94
C PHE A 28 -5.22 11.19 -2.47
N LEU A 29 -4.32 12.18 -2.56
CA LEU A 29 -4.72 13.57 -2.28
C LEU A 29 -5.76 14.07 -3.29
N GLU A 30 -5.61 13.84 -4.59
CA GLU A 30 -6.59 14.33 -5.57
C GLU A 30 -7.92 13.55 -5.56
N TYR A 31 -7.90 12.23 -5.38
CA TYR A 31 -9.12 11.42 -5.42
C TYR A 31 -9.66 11.05 -4.04
N GLY A 32 -8.80 10.62 -3.13
CA GLY A 32 -9.18 10.26 -1.75
C GLY A 32 -9.54 11.46 -0.88
N VAL A 33 -8.93 12.63 -1.12
CA VAL A 33 -9.21 13.88 -0.39
C VAL A 33 -10.01 14.86 -1.26
N VAL A 34 -9.44 15.39 -2.35
CA VAL A 34 -10.06 16.48 -3.13
C VAL A 34 -11.37 16.06 -3.79
N SER A 35 -11.42 14.90 -4.45
CA SER A 35 -12.65 14.44 -5.12
C SER A 35 -13.73 13.94 -4.15
N ARG A 36 -13.34 13.62 -2.90
CA ARG A 36 -14.28 13.20 -1.85
C ARG A 36 -14.91 14.41 -1.17
N HIS A 37 -14.13 15.45 -0.87
CA HIS A 37 -14.58 16.69 -0.21
C HIS A 37 -15.04 17.79 -1.15
N GLY A 38 -14.72 17.69 -2.45
CA GLY A 38 -15.03 18.73 -3.44
C GLY A 38 -14.20 20.00 -3.30
N LYS A 39 -13.19 20.01 -2.40
CA LYS A 39 -12.28 21.14 -2.17
C LYS A 39 -10.83 20.65 -2.04
N PRO A 40 -9.86 21.44 -2.50
CA PRO A 40 -8.45 21.13 -2.27
C PRO A 40 -8.12 21.18 -0.78
N MET A 41 -7.15 20.36 -0.39
CA MET A 41 -6.57 20.41 0.95
C MET A 41 -5.87 21.76 1.15
N CYS A 42 -5.92 22.34 2.35
CA CYS A 42 -5.23 23.61 2.60
C CYS A 42 -3.70 23.40 2.59
N ALA A 43 -2.94 24.46 2.28
CA ALA A 43 -1.49 24.37 2.16
C ALA A 43 -0.79 24.01 3.49
N ASP A 44 -1.40 24.31 4.63
CA ASP A 44 -0.87 24.00 5.96
C ASP A 44 -1.01 22.53 6.32
N ASP A 45 -1.99 21.83 5.75
CA ASP A 45 -2.13 20.38 5.86
C ASP A 45 -1.38 19.64 4.75
N GLU A 46 -1.36 20.19 3.54
CA GLU A 46 -0.74 19.53 2.39
C GLU A 46 0.76 19.41 2.48
N ARG A 47 1.44 20.45 2.96
CA ARG A 47 2.91 20.44 3.04
C ARG A 47 3.41 19.34 4.00
N PRO A 48 2.92 19.23 5.25
CA PRO A 48 3.32 18.15 6.16
C PRO A 48 2.97 16.77 5.63
N VAL A 49 1.75 16.56 5.10
CA VAL A 49 1.32 15.26 4.58
C VAL A 49 2.22 14.79 3.44
N ARG A 50 2.54 15.68 2.50
CA ARG A 50 3.47 15.35 1.40
C ARG A 50 4.88 15.05 1.89
N ALA A 51 5.35 15.74 2.92
CA ALA A 51 6.66 15.48 3.50
C ALA A 51 6.71 14.08 4.15
N GLU A 52 5.68 13.69 4.91
CA GLU A 52 5.60 12.35 5.51
C GLU A 52 5.47 11.26 4.45
N PHE A 53 4.66 11.46 3.41
CA PHE A 53 4.61 10.52 2.28
C PHE A 53 5.95 10.37 1.56
N GLN A 54 6.70 11.47 1.40
CA GLN A 54 8.03 11.42 0.81
C GLN A 54 8.99 10.60 1.68
N LYS A 55 9.00 10.81 3.01
CA LYS A 55 9.84 10.03 3.94
C LYS A 55 9.52 8.53 3.88
N ILE A 56 8.24 8.18 3.91
CA ILE A 56 7.82 6.77 3.79
C ILE A 56 8.28 6.20 2.45
N ALA A 57 8.04 6.92 1.34
CA ALA A 57 8.45 6.47 0.01
C ALA A 57 9.97 6.28 -0.11
N GLU A 58 10.77 7.19 0.44
CA GLU A 58 12.24 7.08 0.46
C GLU A 58 12.70 5.87 1.26
N LEU A 59 12.12 5.64 2.45
CA LEU A 59 12.43 4.49 3.29
C LEU A 59 12.12 3.17 2.57
N LEU A 60 10.96 3.07 1.92
CA LEU A 60 10.56 1.89 1.15
C LEU A 60 11.41 1.70 -0.12
N ALA A 61 11.83 2.79 -0.76
CA ALA A 61 12.67 2.75 -1.95
C ALA A 61 14.13 2.35 -1.67
N ALA A 62 14.60 2.57 -0.44
CA ALA A 62 15.93 2.19 0.00
C ALA A 62 16.07 0.68 0.29
N GLN A 63 14.97 -0.06 0.34
CA GLN A 63 14.99 -1.49 0.62
C GLN A 63 15.54 -2.31 -0.56
N PRO A 64 16.09 -3.51 -0.30
CA PRO A 64 16.43 -4.47 -1.34
C PRO A 64 15.23 -4.71 -2.26
N ARG A 65 15.50 -4.71 -3.57
CA ARG A 65 14.45 -4.85 -4.58
C ARG A 65 14.34 -6.30 -5.03
N VAL A 66 13.17 -6.86 -4.83
CA VAL A 66 12.79 -8.21 -5.26
C VAL A 66 11.67 -8.14 -6.29
N PHE A 67 11.36 -9.25 -6.95
CA PHE A 67 10.18 -9.33 -7.79
C PHE A 67 8.92 -9.06 -6.94
N THR A 68 8.09 -8.13 -7.41
CA THR A 68 6.81 -7.78 -6.82
C THR A 68 5.73 -7.81 -7.89
N HIS A 69 4.70 -8.61 -7.66
CA HIS A 69 3.52 -8.76 -8.51
C HIS A 69 2.62 -7.52 -8.48
N ARG A 70 2.61 -6.80 -7.35
CA ARG A 70 1.83 -5.57 -7.07
C ARG A 70 0.33 -5.73 -6.90
N ASP A 71 -0.27 -6.70 -7.57
CA ASP A 71 -1.67 -7.10 -7.40
C ASP A 71 -1.79 -8.51 -6.78
N TYR A 72 -0.88 -8.84 -5.85
CA TYR A 72 -0.88 -10.11 -5.11
C TYR A 72 -1.91 -10.06 -3.96
N HIS A 73 -3.19 -10.20 -4.30
CA HIS A 73 -4.29 -10.19 -3.34
C HIS A 73 -5.23 -11.38 -3.58
N SER A 74 -6.10 -11.69 -2.62
CA SER A 74 -6.92 -12.92 -2.62
C SER A 74 -7.65 -13.19 -3.95
N ARG A 75 -8.19 -12.17 -4.62
CA ARG A 75 -8.92 -12.35 -5.90
C ARG A 75 -8.07 -12.72 -7.11
N ASN A 76 -6.75 -12.57 -7.02
CA ASN A 76 -5.80 -12.94 -8.08
C ASN A 76 -5.10 -14.27 -7.78
N LEU A 77 -5.48 -14.95 -6.69
CA LEU A 77 -4.94 -16.23 -6.25
C LEU A 77 -5.98 -17.33 -6.43
N MET A 78 -5.63 -18.35 -7.21
CA MET A 78 -6.49 -19.49 -7.52
C MET A 78 -5.93 -20.74 -6.84
N VAL A 79 -6.59 -21.20 -5.78
CA VAL A 79 -6.23 -22.44 -5.09
C VAL A 79 -6.98 -23.60 -5.73
N ARG A 80 -6.24 -24.59 -6.24
CA ARG A 80 -6.81 -25.81 -6.80
C ARG A 80 -6.21 -27.02 -6.12
N GLU A 81 -7.06 -27.98 -5.81
CA GLU A 81 -6.61 -29.29 -5.34
C GLU A 81 -5.98 -30.04 -6.52
N ALA A 82 -4.74 -30.48 -6.37
CA ALA A 82 -4.10 -31.37 -7.33
C ALA A 82 -4.54 -32.82 -7.09
N ARG A 83 -4.41 -33.66 -8.11
CA ARG A 83 -4.66 -35.11 -8.05
C ARG A 83 -3.81 -35.87 -7.00
N THR A 84 -2.85 -35.19 -6.38
CA THR A 84 -1.90 -35.74 -5.41
C THR A 84 -2.10 -35.18 -3.99
N ASN A 85 -3.29 -34.66 -3.65
CA ASN A 85 -3.60 -33.95 -2.39
C ASN A 85 -2.66 -32.76 -2.09
N ALA A 86 -1.92 -32.28 -3.09
CA ALA A 86 -1.11 -31.07 -2.98
C ALA A 86 -1.93 -29.87 -3.46
N LEU A 87 -1.90 -28.76 -2.73
CA LEU A 87 -2.49 -27.52 -3.21
C LEU A 87 -1.63 -26.93 -4.33
N ARG A 88 -2.27 -26.56 -5.46
CA ARG A 88 -1.66 -25.76 -6.52
C ARG A 88 -2.18 -24.34 -6.45
N LEU A 89 -1.24 -23.39 -6.46
CA LEU A 89 -1.54 -21.96 -6.49
C LEU A 89 -1.35 -21.43 -7.92
N GLY A 90 -2.44 -20.98 -8.54
CA GLY A 90 -2.40 -20.16 -9.75
C GLY A 90 -2.37 -18.68 -9.37
N VAL A 91 -1.53 -17.90 -10.04
CA VAL A 91 -1.43 -16.45 -9.84
C VAL A 91 -1.80 -15.76 -11.15
N LEU A 92 -2.72 -14.80 -11.09
CA LEU A 92 -3.23 -14.05 -12.24
C LEU A 92 -2.76 -12.59 -12.17
N ASP A 93 -2.80 -11.88 -13.31
CA ASP A 93 -2.66 -10.41 -13.38
C ASP A 93 -1.24 -9.87 -13.11
N PHE A 94 -0.20 -10.59 -13.58
CA PHE A 94 1.22 -10.26 -13.34
C PHE A 94 1.83 -9.22 -14.31
N GLN A 95 1.03 -8.62 -15.21
CA GLN A 95 1.55 -7.68 -16.23
C GLN A 95 2.08 -6.35 -15.65
N ASP A 96 1.67 -5.99 -14.44
CA ASP A 96 2.10 -4.77 -13.75
C ASP A 96 3.30 -5.01 -12.81
N ALA A 97 3.86 -6.24 -12.82
CA ALA A 97 4.96 -6.66 -11.97
C ALA A 97 6.25 -5.86 -12.22
N LEU A 98 7.02 -5.64 -11.16
CA LEU A 98 8.27 -4.90 -11.19
C LEU A 98 9.16 -5.26 -10.00
N LEU A 99 10.31 -4.58 -9.88
CA LEU A 99 11.19 -4.69 -8.73
C LEU A 99 10.81 -3.69 -7.62
N GLY A 100 10.48 -4.19 -6.43
CA GLY A 100 10.04 -3.42 -5.27
C GLY A 100 10.45 -4.07 -3.93
N PRO A 101 10.07 -3.50 -2.77
CA PRO A 101 10.40 -4.08 -1.48
C PRO A 101 9.65 -5.40 -1.26
N ALA A 102 10.29 -6.36 -0.59
CA ALA A 102 9.72 -7.67 -0.27
C ALA A 102 8.38 -7.57 0.50
N THR A 103 8.20 -6.51 1.27
CA THR A 103 6.97 -6.24 2.03
C THR A 103 5.78 -5.85 1.15
N TYR A 104 5.96 -5.53 -0.14
CA TYR A 104 4.88 -5.00 -0.99
C TYR A 104 3.78 -6.03 -1.24
N ASP A 105 4.13 -7.20 -1.77
CA ASP A 105 3.16 -8.26 -2.05
C ASP A 105 2.63 -8.88 -0.75
N LEU A 106 3.45 -8.93 0.30
CA LEU A 106 3.04 -9.38 1.63
C LEU A 106 1.97 -8.45 2.22
N ALA A 107 2.19 -7.13 2.18
CA ALA A 107 1.17 -6.15 2.57
C ALA A 107 -0.06 -6.23 1.66
N SER A 108 0.11 -6.61 0.39
CA SER A 108 -1.00 -6.78 -0.54
C SER A 108 -1.93 -7.93 -0.17
N LEU A 109 -1.36 -9.03 0.33
CA LEU A 109 -2.09 -10.22 0.72
C LEU A 109 -2.66 -10.12 2.13
N LEU A 110 -1.84 -9.69 3.11
CA LEU A 110 -2.21 -9.73 4.53
C LEU A 110 -3.10 -8.55 4.96
N ARG A 111 -3.04 -7.44 4.22
CA ARG A 111 -3.90 -6.25 4.39
C ARG A 111 -4.79 -6.06 3.18
N ASP A 112 -5.40 -7.15 2.74
CA ASP A 112 -6.32 -7.13 1.62
C ASP A 112 -7.58 -6.30 1.95
N ALA A 113 -8.10 -5.58 0.96
CA ALA A 113 -9.32 -4.80 1.10
C ALA A 113 -10.57 -5.68 1.17
N TYR A 114 -10.49 -6.96 0.75
CA TYR A 114 -11.65 -7.86 0.65
C TYR A 114 -11.85 -8.78 1.86
N ILE A 115 -10.77 -9.10 2.59
CA ILE A 115 -10.78 -10.06 3.68
C ILE A 115 -9.98 -9.46 4.84
N GLU A 116 -10.57 -9.45 6.03
CA GLU A 116 -9.87 -9.01 7.24
C GLU A 116 -9.28 -10.20 7.99
N LEU A 117 -7.95 -10.18 8.16
CA LEU A 117 -7.23 -11.11 9.01
C LEU A 117 -7.03 -10.49 10.39
N GLN A 118 -7.05 -11.34 11.43
CA GLN A 118 -6.75 -10.94 12.80
C GLN A 118 -5.24 -10.66 12.96
N GLU A 119 -4.86 -9.69 13.79
CA GLU A 119 -3.44 -9.34 14.00
C GLU A 119 -2.55 -10.54 14.40
N PRO A 120 -2.97 -11.49 15.27
CA PRO A 120 -2.13 -12.64 15.58
C PRO A 120 -1.79 -13.50 14.37
N VAL A 121 -2.74 -13.66 13.43
CA VAL A 121 -2.52 -14.40 12.17
C VAL A 121 -1.56 -13.65 11.26
N ILE A 122 -1.68 -12.33 11.19
CA ILE A 122 -0.74 -11.49 10.44
C ILE A 122 0.67 -11.65 11.02
N ASP A 123 0.80 -11.59 12.34
CA ASP A 123 2.08 -11.69 13.04
C ASP A 123 2.75 -13.05 12.81
N GLU A 124 1.97 -14.14 12.88
CA GLU A 124 2.43 -15.49 12.56
C GLU A 124 2.90 -15.61 11.10
N LEU A 125 2.12 -15.09 10.15
CA LEU A 125 2.47 -15.14 8.72
C LEU A 125 3.68 -14.27 8.38
N LEU A 126 3.87 -13.14 9.07
CA LEU A 126 5.06 -12.31 8.93
C LEU A 126 6.30 -13.04 9.43
N GLU A 127 6.21 -13.70 10.59
CA GLU A 127 7.33 -14.46 11.14
C GLU A 127 7.70 -15.63 10.22
N TYR A 128 6.68 -16.39 9.77
CA TYR A 128 6.84 -17.46 8.79
C TYR A 128 7.53 -16.98 7.51
N TYR A 129 7.12 -15.82 6.97
CA TYR A 129 7.73 -15.24 5.78
C TYR A 129 9.20 -14.89 5.99
N VAL A 130 9.56 -14.28 7.12
CA VAL A 130 10.95 -13.89 7.41
C VAL A 130 11.83 -15.12 7.66
N GLU A 131 11.31 -16.15 8.32
CA GLU A 131 12.02 -17.43 8.48
C GLU A 131 12.32 -18.09 7.13
N LEU A 132 11.34 -18.14 6.22
CA LEU A 132 11.55 -18.65 4.86
C LEU A 132 12.58 -17.81 4.08
N MET A 133 12.52 -16.49 4.17
CA MET A 133 13.52 -15.62 3.54
C MET A 133 14.94 -15.96 4.05
N ALA A 134 15.10 -16.17 5.36
CA ALA A 134 16.38 -16.51 5.97
C ALA A 134 16.90 -17.87 5.46
N GLN A 135 16.03 -18.88 5.32
CA GLN A 135 16.38 -20.18 4.72
C GLN A 135 16.84 -20.06 3.27
N HIS A 136 16.35 -19.05 2.55
CA HIS A 136 16.76 -18.74 1.17
C HIS A 136 17.92 -17.73 1.08
N GLY A 137 18.62 -17.45 2.18
CA GLY A 137 19.82 -16.61 2.22
C GLY A 137 19.57 -15.11 2.32
N VAL A 138 18.33 -14.69 2.58
CA VAL A 138 17.94 -13.29 2.80
C VAL A 138 17.56 -13.10 4.27
N ALA A 139 18.52 -12.71 5.10
CA ALA A 139 18.27 -12.53 6.52
C ALA A 139 17.78 -11.11 6.84
N PHE A 140 16.61 -11.01 7.47
CA PHE A 140 16.17 -9.82 8.21
C PHE A 140 16.38 -10.10 9.71
N ALA A 141 17.49 -9.63 10.27
CA ALA A 141 17.86 -9.89 11.65
C ALA A 141 16.93 -9.19 12.66
N ASP A 142 16.43 -8.00 12.30
CA ASP A 142 15.56 -7.18 13.14
C ASP A 142 14.09 -7.40 12.76
N ARG A 143 13.42 -8.32 13.49
CA ARG A 143 11.99 -8.65 13.29
C ARG A 143 11.08 -7.44 13.54
N PRO A 144 11.24 -6.66 14.64
CA PRO A 144 10.51 -5.41 14.81
C PRO A 144 10.66 -4.43 13.65
N ALA A 145 11.87 -4.26 13.09
CA ALA A 145 12.08 -3.40 11.93
C ALA A 145 11.36 -3.92 10.67
N PHE A 146 11.35 -5.23 10.44
CA PHE A 146 10.59 -5.83 9.34
C PHE A 146 9.08 -5.60 9.49
N ARG A 147 8.54 -5.79 10.71
CA ARG A 147 7.12 -5.48 11.01
C ARG A 147 6.81 -4.01 10.74
N ARG A 148 7.68 -3.10 11.17
CA ARG A 148 7.53 -1.67 10.90
C ARG A 148 7.55 -1.37 9.40
N LEU A 149 8.47 -1.97 8.65
CA LEU A 149 8.55 -1.82 7.21
C LEU A 149 7.27 -2.31 6.51
N PHE A 150 6.73 -3.45 6.95
CA PHE A 150 5.46 -3.98 6.48
C PHE A 150 4.30 -3.02 6.76
N ASP A 151 4.19 -2.50 7.98
CA ASP A 151 3.11 -1.58 8.36
C ASP A 151 3.17 -0.25 7.55
N LEU A 152 4.38 0.28 7.32
CA LEU A 152 4.59 1.45 6.46
C LEU A 152 4.22 1.17 4.99
N THR A 153 4.57 -0.02 4.50
CA THR A 153 4.19 -0.47 3.15
C THR A 153 2.67 -0.58 3.03
N SER A 154 2.02 -1.11 4.08
CA SER A 154 0.56 -1.21 4.16
C SER A 154 -0.11 0.16 4.15
N ILE A 155 0.41 1.15 4.90
CA ILE A 155 -0.10 2.53 4.86
C ILE A 155 -0.05 3.08 3.44
N GLN A 156 1.12 3.02 2.80
CA GLN A 156 1.33 3.56 1.45
C GLN A 156 0.39 2.90 0.43
N ARG A 157 0.28 1.57 0.46
CA ARG A 157 -0.57 0.80 -0.46
C ARG A 157 -2.06 1.08 -0.21
N ASN A 158 -2.50 1.09 1.04
CA ASN A 158 -3.92 1.21 1.37
C ASN A 158 -4.45 2.62 1.09
N LEU A 159 -3.65 3.66 1.35
CA LEU A 159 -3.97 5.02 0.90
C LEU A 159 -4.09 5.10 -0.63
N LYS A 160 -3.14 4.50 -1.36
CA LYS A 160 -3.21 4.42 -2.82
C LYS A 160 -4.45 3.68 -3.32
N ALA A 161 -4.81 2.56 -2.69
CA ALA A 161 -5.99 1.78 -3.03
C ALA A 161 -7.29 2.58 -2.77
N ALA A 162 -7.40 3.22 -1.61
CA ALA A 162 -8.55 4.08 -1.29
C ALA A 162 -8.74 5.21 -2.32
N GLY A 163 -7.66 5.88 -2.72
CA GLY A 163 -7.70 6.89 -3.78
C GLY A 163 -8.14 6.30 -5.14
N ARG A 164 -7.67 5.09 -5.48
CA ARG A 164 -8.08 4.39 -6.70
C ARG A 164 -9.55 4.00 -6.68
N PHE A 165 -10.10 3.59 -5.54
CA PHE A 165 -11.52 3.24 -5.41
C PHE A 165 -12.41 4.47 -5.67
N VAL A 166 -12.06 5.63 -5.11
CA VAL A 166 -12.78 6.89 -5.40
C VAL A 166 -12.63 7.30 -6.86
N TYR A 167 -11.45 7.12 -7.47
CA TYR A 167 -11.29 7.37 -8.91
C TYR A 167 -12.21 6.48 -9.76
N ILE A 168 -12.27 5.18 -9.45
CA ILE A 168 -13.12 4.23 -10.18
C ILE A 168 -14.60 4.62 -10.05
N ASP A 169 -15.04 5.03 -8.88
CA ASP A 169 -16.40 5.55 -8.68
C ASP A 169 -16.64 6.83 -9.51
N ARG A 170 -15.83 7.87 -9.30
CA ARG A 170 -16.09 9.19 -9.89
C ARG A 170 -15.90 9.23 -11.40
N VAL A 171 -14.86 8.59 -11.92
CA VAL A 171 -14.44 8.66 -13.32
C VAL A 171 -14.97 7.48 -14.13
N LYS A 172 -14.89 6.25 -13.59
CA LYS A 172 -15.41 5.05 -14.29
C LYS A 172 -16.88 4.76 -13.97
N LYS A 173 -17.53 5.57 -13.11
CA LYS A 173 -18.95 5.41 -12.73
C LYS A 173 -19.26 4.02 -12.17
N ASN A 174 -18.32 3.46 -11.41
CA ASN A 174 -18.45 2.13 -10.84
C ASN A 174 -18.28 2.17 -9.31
N PRO A 175 -19.39 2.18 -8.55
CA PRO A 175 -19.38 2.35 -7.09
C PRO A 175 -19.00 1.09 -6.31
N LYS A 176 -18.75 -0.05 -6.98
CA LYS A 176 -18.56 -1.36 -6.35
C LYS A 176 -17.50 -1.39 -5.24
N PHE A 177 -16.49 -0.54 -5.32
CA PHE A 177 -15.35 -0.54 -4.38
C PHE A 177 -15.50 0.47 -3.23
N LEU A 178 -16.57 1.27 -3.18
CA LEU A 178 -16.77 2.23 -2.10
C LEU A 178 -16.97 1.53 -0.75
N ALA A 179 -17.59 0.35 -0.75
CA ALA A 179 -17.80 -0.46 0.45
C ALA A 179 -16.48 -0.96 1.09
N ASP A 180 -15.38 -1.02 0.33
CA ASP A 180 -14.08 -1.49 0.80
C ASP A 180 -13.21 -0.36 1.39
N ILE A 181 -13.59 0.91 1.17
CA ILE A 181 -12.83 2.08 1.65
C ILE A 181 -12.72 2.11 3.17
N PRO A 182 -13.81 1.92 3.97
CA PRO A 182 -13.71 1.96 5.42
C PRO A 182 -12.76 0.91 5.99
N ARG A 183 -12.77 -0.31 5.45
CA ARG A 183 -11.83 -1.38 5.85
C ARG A 183 -10.39 -1.00 5.51
N THR A 184 -10.17 -0.55 4.27
CA THR A 184 -8.84 -0.16 3.77
C THR A 184 -8.23 0.96 4.61
N LEU A 185 -9.01 2.00 4.93
CA LEU A 185 -8.58 3.11 5.77
C LEU A 185 -8.50 2.74 7.25
N GLY A 186 -9.30 1.77 7.71
CA GLY A 186 -9.19 1.19 9.05
C GLY A 186 -7.80 0.61 9.31
N TYR A 187 -7.20 -0.09 8.33
CA TYR A 187 -5.81 -0.56 8.44
C TYR A 187 -4.81 0.61 8.56
N VAL A 188 -5.01 1.67 7.78
CA VAL A 188 -4.17 2.87 7.84
C VAL A 188 -4.26 3.50 9.22
N ARG A 189 -5.46 3.71 9.75
CA ARG A 189 -5.69 4.27 11.10
C ARG A 189 -4.98 3.45 12.17
N ARG A 190 -5.11 2.12 12.14
CA ARG A 190 -4.43 1.23 13.11
C ARG A 190 -2.91 1.41 13.07
N ASN A 191 -2.32 1.48 11.88
CA ASN A 191 -0.88 1.69 11.76
C ASN A 191 -0.46 3.11 12.15
N LEU A 192 -1.24 4.15 11.83
CA LEU A 192 -0.97 5.52 12.26
C LEU A 192 -0.95 5.65 13.80
N ALA A 193 -1.90 5.01 14.48
CA ALA A 193 -1.97 5.01 15.95
C ALA A 193 -0.82 4.22 16.61
N LYS A 194 -0.26 3.23 15.90
CA LYS A 194 0.83 2.39 16.39
C LYS A 194 2.19 3.09 16.42
N TYR A 195 2.42 4.05 15.52
CA TYR A 195 3.72 4.69 15.32
C TYR A 195 3.65 6.19 15.64
N PRO A 196 4.14 6.64 16.81
CA PRO A 196 4.09 8.05 17.20
C PRO A 196 4.74 9.01 16.20
N GLU A 197 5.74 8.55 15.45
CA GLU A 197 6.36 9.35 14.38
C GLU A 197 5.40 9.73 13.25
N LEU A 198 4.28 9.00 13.10
CA LEU A 198 3.25 9.26 12.10
C LEU A 198 2.11 10.16 12.61
N ALA A 199 2.20 10.67 13.85
CA ALA A 199 1.17 11.55 14.42
C ALA A 199 0.93 12.81 13.57
N THR A 200 1.98 13.37 12.97
CA THR A 200 1.87 14.51 12.03
C THR A 200 1.02 14.14 10.81
N LEU A 201 1.24 12.94 10.26
CA LEU A 201 0.48 12.47 9.11
C LEU A 201 -1.00 12.27 9.45
N GLN A 202 -1.30 11.67 10.61
CA GLN A 202 -2.68 11.48 11.08
C GLN A 202 -3.38 12.82 11.31
N LYS A 203 -2.74 13.73 12.06
CA LYS A 203 -3.28 15.06 12.41
C LYS A 203 -3.73 15.83 11.17
N HIS A 204 -2.91 15.85 10.11
CA HIS A 204 -3.20 16.63 8.91
C HIS A 204 -4.09 15.90 7.90
N LEU A 205 -4.25 14.57 8.00
CA LEU A 205 -5.19 13.82 7.16
C LEU A 205 -6.60 13.70 7.77
N ALA A 206 -6.73 13.60 9.09
CA ALA A 206 -8.00 13.37 9.78
C ALA A 206 -9.13 14.34 9.36
N PRO A 207 -8.90 15.66 9.21
CA PRO A 207 -9.96 16.58 8.75
C PRO A 207 -10.55 16.24 7.37
N TYR A 208 -9.81 15.49 6.57
CA TYR A 208 -10.17 15.11 5.20
C TYR A 208 -10.48 13.63 5.05
N VAL A 209 -10.26 12.82 6.08
CA VAL A 209 -10.44 11.37 6.01
C VAL A 209 -11.01 10.93 7.37
N PRO A 210 -12.34 10.99 7.55
CA PRO A 210 -12.98 10.70 8.84
C PRO A 210 -12.66 9.30 9.36
N GLU A 211 -12.36 8.34 8.47
CA GLU A 211 -11.95 6.99 8.85
C GLU A 211 -10.57 6.92 9.55
N LEU A 212 -9.83 8.02 9.63
CA LEU A 212 -8.53 8.13 10.30
C LEU A 212 -8.60 8.80 11.69
N GLU A 213 -9.77 9.27 12.11
CA GLU A 213 -10.02 9.77 13.47
C GLU A 213 -9.95 8.66 14.54
#